data_AF-A0A2W6CPN3-F1
#
_entry.id   AF-A0A2W6CPN3-F1
#
_cell.length_a   1.000
_cell.length_b   1.000
_cell.length_c   1.000
_cell.angle_alpha   90.00
_cell.angle_beta   90.00
_cell.angle_gamma   90.00
#
_symmetry.space_group_name_H-M   'P 1'
#
loop_
_entity.id
_entity.type
_entity.pdbx_description
1 polymer ?
#
loop_
_entity_poly.entity_id
_entity_poly.type
_entity_poly.pdbx_seq_one_letter_code
_entity_poly.pdbx_strand_id
1 'polypeptide(L)'
;MFLANVGEQQIESIYEVHPGDNFGWSQREGPFVFKAGDPSCGVFTPPADDSKYGYIYPVVAFAHNPPPGQPSCRTSGHAVVGGFVYQGGVTELRGKYLFSDFVPGRVFYADTREMHLGGKLATVYELALFTDKGQLVTMQQLAGSSRVDLRFGTDSRGELYVLSKANGKIWKVIGTTGRWRHHHDDRRVNFEVS
;
A
#
# COMPACT_ATOMS: atom_id res chain seq x y z
N MET A 1 -6.13 13.88 -5.66
CA MET A 1 -6.76 12.70 -5.02
C MET A 1 -5.77 11.56 -5.06
N PHE A 2 -5.71 10.65 -4.08
CA PHE A 2 -4.89 9.44 -4.21
C PHE A 2 -5.74 8.25 -4.69
N LEU A 3 -5.21 7.46 -5.62
CA LEU A 3 -5.87 6.29 -6.19
C LEU A 3 -4.89 5.11 -6.20
N ALA A 4 -5.33 3.98 -5.65
CA ALA A 4 -4.57 2.74 -5.71
C ALA A 4 -4.89 2.00 -7.01
N ASN A 5 -3.86 1.48 -7.66
CA ASN A 5 -3.94 0.77 -8.92
C ASN A 5 -3.25 -0.59 -8.76
N VAL A 6 -4.01 -1.65 -9.05
CA VAL A 6 -3.51 -3.01 -9.07
C VAL A 6 -2.79 -3.23 -10.39
N GLY A 7 -1.53 -3.67 -10.32
CA GLY A 7 -0.75 -4.01 -11.50
C GLY A 7 -1.18 -5.33 -12.12
N GLU A 8 -0.50 -5.76 -13.18
CA GLU A 8 -0.72 -7.09 -13.73
C GLU A 8 -0.18 -8.17 -12.78
N GLN A 9 1.05 -7.99 -12.32
CA GLN A 9 1.79 -9.08 -11.67
C GLN A 9 2.81 -8.59 -10.64
N GLN A 10 3.68 -7.67 -11.03
CA GLN A 10 4.90 -7.31 -10.33
C GLN A 10 4.75 -6.10 -9.41
N ILE A 11 4.03 -5.06 -9.85
CA ILE A 11 4.08 -3.76 -9.21
C ILE A 11 2.69 -3.25 -8.87
N GLU A 12 2.52 -2.93 -7.61
CA GLU A 12 1.36 -2.19 -7.12
C GLU A 12 1.69 -0.71 -7.01
N SER A 13 0.71 0.17 -7.21
CA SER A 13 0.96 1.60 -7.32
C SER A 13 -0.13 2.48 -6.69
N ILE A 14 0.28 3.64 -6.19
CA ILE A 14 -0.63 4.74 -5.81
C ILE A 14 -0.32 5.96 -6.67
N TYR A 15 -1.35 6.54 -7.26
CA TYR A 15 -1.26 7.75 -8.09
C TYR A 15 -1.85 8.96 -7.36
N GLU A 16 -1.18 10.10 -7.48
CA GLU A 16 -1.82 11.40 -7.29
C GLU A 16 -2.55 11.76 -8.59
N VAL A 17 -3.88 11.83 -8.52
CA VAL A 17 -4.78 11.99 -9.66
C VAL A 17 -5.20 13.44 -9.83
N HIS A 18 -5.01 13.96 -11.03
CA HIS A 18 -5.55 15.18 -11.56
C HIS A 18 -6.50 14.93 -12.75
N PRO A 19 -7.43 15.87 -13.03
CA PRO A 19 -8.33 15.74 -14.17
C PRO A 19 -7.56 15.61 -15.49
N GLY A 20 -7.85 14.54 -16.25
CA GLY A 20 -7.25 14.30 -17.57
C GLY A 20 -5.97 13.48 -17.58
N ASP A 21 -5.47 13.05 -16.42
CA ASP A 21 -4.26 12.23 -16.34
C ASP A 21 -4.38 10.89 -17.09
N ASN A 22 -3.29 10.47 -17.72
CA ASN A 22 -3.14 9.17 -18.35
C ASN A 22 -2.06 8.36 -17.61
N PHE A 23 -2.43 7.29 -16.90
CA PHE A 23 -1.49 6.47 -16.13
C PHE A 23 -0.81 5.35 -16.95
N GLY A 24 -1.03 5.33 -18.28
CA GLY A 24 -0.27 4.49 -19.19
C GLY A 24 -0.64 3.02 -19.24
N TRP A 25 -1.61 2.54 -18.45
CA TRP A 25 -2.15 1.20 -18.61
C TRP A 25 -2.77 1.02 -20.01
N SER A 26 -2.55 -0.09 -20.73
CA SER A 26 -1.81 -1.32 -20.37
C SER A 26 -0.40 -1.37 -21.00
N GLN A 27 0.28 -0.24 -21.14
CA GLN A 27 1.68 -0.18 -21.58
C GLN A 27 2.64 0.00 -20.40
N ARG A 28 2.13 0.42 -19.24
CA ARG A 28 2.87 0.60 -18.00
C ARG A 28 2.28 -0.23 -16.88
N GLU A 29 3.15 -0.73 -16.02
CA GLU A 29 2.81 -1.33 -14.73
C GLU A 29 3.62 -0.58 -13.67
N GLY A 30 2.95 0.33 -12.97
CA GLY A 30 3.61 1.33 -12.14
C GLY A 30 4.60 2.19 -12.95
N PRO A 31 5.85 2.38 -12.47
CA PRO A 31 6.86 3.18 -13.17
C PRO A 31 7.60 2.42 -14.28
N PHE A 32 7.16 1.22 -14.65
CA PHE A 32 7.86 0.35 -15.59
C PHE A 32 7.01 0.04 -16.82
N VAL A 33 7.67 -0.42 -17.88
CA VAL A 33 7.02 -0.95 -19.08
C VAL A 33 6.46 -2.33 -18.79
N PHE A 34 5.19 -2.51 -19.11
CA PHE A 34 4.53 -3.79 -19.17
C PHE A 34 4.48 -4.29 -20.61
N LYS A 35 4.69 -5.60 -20.80
CA LYS A 35 4.61 -6.25 -22.12
C LYS A 35 3.63 -7.42 -22.02
N ALA A 36 2.43 -7.23 -22.56
CA ALA A 36 1.41 -8.28 -22.59
C ALA A 36 1.93 -9.54 -23.30
N GLY A 37 1.78 -10.69 -22.65
CA GLY A 37 2.21 -11.99 -23.18
C GLY A 37 3.72 -12.27 -23.07
N ASP A 38 4.50 -11.41 -22.41
CA ASP A 38 5.90 -11.70 -22.14
C ASP A 38 6.03 -12.89 -21.16
N PRO A 39 6.76 -13.96 -21.52
CA PRO A 39 6.79 -15.19 -20.74
C PRO A 39 7.57 -15.06 -19.42
N SER A 40 8.34 -13.98 -19.23
CA SER A 40 9.02 -13.71 -17.96
C SER A 40 8.06 -13.18 -16.89
N CYS A 41 6.90 -12.64 -17.30
CA CYS A 41 5.98 -11.89 -16.45
C CYS A 41 6.66 -10.73 -15.70
N GLY A 42 7.76 -10.22 -16.26
CA GLY A 42 8.55 -9.13 -15.70
C GLY A 42 8.10 -7.75 -16.18
N VAL A 43 8.69 -6.74 -15.55
CA VAL A 43 8.58 -5.34 -15.95
C VAL A 43 9.93 -4.81 -16.42
N PHE A 44 9.91 -3.84 -17.33
CA PHE A 44 11.12 -3.36 -18.01
C PHE A 44 11.33 -1.86 -17.81
N THR A 45 12.57 -1.42 -17.88
CA THR A 45 12.91 0.00 -17.84
C THR A 45 12.21 0.75 -19.00
N PRO A 46 11.57 1.89 -18.74
CA PRO A 46 11.05 2.77 -19.78
C PRO A 46 12.13 3.23 -20.77
N PRO A 47 11.77 3.47 -22.04
CA PRO A 47 12.72 4.02 -23.03
C PRO A 47 13.13 5.45 -22.66
N ALA A 48 14.25 5.94 -23.19
CA ALA A 48 14.75 7.28 -22.87
C ALA A 48 13.79 8.41 -23.30
N ASP A 49 12.99 8.18 -24.35
CA ASP A 49 12.03 9.15 -24.90
C ASP A 49 10.59 8.95 -24.37
N ASP A 50 10.45 8.28 -23.22
CA ASP A 50 9.16 7.89 -22.65
C ASP A 50 8.19 9.05 -22.40
N SER A 51 8.72 10.25 -22.12
CA SER A 51 7.91 11.46 -21.92
C SER A 51 6.99 11.79 -23.10
N LYS A 52 7.30 11.33 -24.32
CA LYS A 52 6.47 11.55 -25.53
C LYS A 52 5.08 10.93 -25.44
N TYR A 53 4.89 9.93 -24.56
CA TYR A 53 3.61 9.27 -24.37
C TYR A 53 2.66 10.04 -23.45
N GLY A 54 3.17 11.04 -22.71
CA GLY A 54 2.35 11.85 -21.81
C GLY A 54 1.79 11.08 -20.61
N TYR A 55 2.45 9.99 -20.21
CA TYR A 55 2.03 9.22 -19.04
C TYR A 55 2.39 9.91 -17.73
N ILE A 56 1.51 9.76 -16.76
CA ILE A 56 1.70 10.21 -15.38
C ILE A 56 2.10 9.00 -14.54
N TYR A 57 3.18 9.14 -13.79
CA TYR A 57 3.76 8.07 -13.00
C TYR A 57 3.32 8.11 -11.53
N PRO A 58 3.32 6.96 -10.85
CA PRO A 58 2.81 6.88 -9.50
C PRO A 58 3.69 7.63 -8.51
N VAL A 59 3.10 8.04 -7.39
CA VAL A 59 3.80 8.65 -6.25
C VAL A 59 4.29 7.59 -5.25
N VAL A 60 3.72 6.39 -5.32
CA VAL A 60 4.17 5.19 -4.58
C VAL A 60 4.15 4.01 -5.54
N ALA A 61 5.20 3.21 -5.56
CA ALA A 61 5.20 1.91 -6.21
C ALA A 61 5.98 0.91 -5.37
N PHE A 62 5.49 -0.32 -5.29
CA PHE A 62 6.14 -1.38 -4.53
C PHE A 62 5.98 -2.73 -5.22
N ALA A 63 7.02 -3.55 -5.14
CA ALA A 63 7.05 -4.84 -5.79
C ALA A 63 6.37 -5.92 -4.95
N HIS A 64 5.70 -6.84 -5.63
CA HIS A 64 5.46 -8.16 -5.10
C HIS A 64 6.78 -8.94 -5.11
N ASN A 65 7.41 -9.15 -3.96
CA ASN A 65 8.66 -9.92 -3.89
C ASN A 65 8.36 -11.42 -3.89
N PRO A 66 8.47 -12.15 -5.02
CA PRO A 66 8.23 -13.59 -5.01
C PRO A 66 9.20 -14.28 -4.04
N PRO A 67 8.77 -15.31 -3.30
CA PRO A 67 9.70 -16.07 -2.48
C PRO A 67 10.80 -16.69 -3.36
N PRO A 68 12.06 -16.77 -2.90
CA PRO A 68 13.14 -17.37 -3.66
C PRO A 68 12.77 -18.78 -4.16
N GLY A 69 13.09 -19.09 -5.42
CA GLY A 69 12.86 -20.41 -6.01
C GLY A 69 11.43 -20.69 -6.48
N GLN A 70 10.52 -19.69 -6.46
CA GLN A 70 9.22 -19.83 -7.10
C GLN A 70 9.31 -19.64 -8.63
N PRO A 71 8.41 -20.28 -9.40
CA PRO A 71 8.35 -20.09 -10.85
C PRO A 71 8.17 -18.62 -11.22
N SER A 72 8.64 -18.25 -12.42
CA SER A 72 8.24 -17.00 -13.06
C SER A 72 6.71 -16.86 -13.03
N CYS A 73 6.22 -15.62 -12.88
CA CYS A 73 4.79 -15.30 -12.78
C CYS A 73 4.10 -15.68 -11.46
N ARG A 74 4.80 -16.19 -10.44
CA ARG A 74 4.20 -16.44 -9.11
C ARG A 74 4.69 -15.41 -8.11
N THR A 75 3.81 -14.50 -7.70
CA THR A 75 4.13 -13.32 -6.87
C THR A 75 3.58 -13.43 -5.44
N SER A 76 4.16 -12.69 -4.48
CA SER A 76 3.82 -12.78 -3.05
C SER A 76 2.77 -11.77 -2.56
N GLY A 77 2.63 -10.63 -3.25
CA GLY A 77 1.53 -9.71 -3.01
C GLY A 77 0.39 -9.99 -3.98
N HIS A 78 -0.82 -9.63 -3.56
CA HIS A 78 -2.02 -10.03 -4.28
C HIS A 78 -2.67 -8.86 -4.99
N ALA A 79 -2.96 -7.79 -4.24
CA ALA A 79 -3.54 -6.58 -4.80
C ALA A 79 -3.45 -5.48 -3.75
N VAL A 80 -3.05 -4.28 -4.16
CA VAL A 80 -3.20 -3.10 -3.33
C VAL A 80 -4.67 -2.79 -3.12
N VAL A 81 -5.02 -2.49 -1.88
CA VAL A 81 -6.25 -1.80 -1.53
C VAL A 81 -5.85 -0.41 -1.09
N GLY A 82 -6.38 0.58 -1.80
CA GLY A 82 -6.23 1.98 -1.41
C GLY A 82 -6.89 2.26 -0.07
N GLY A 83 -6.63 3.45 0.45
CA GLY A 83 -7.22 3.88 1.69
C GLY A 83 -7.31 5.38 1.73
N PHE A 84 -6.90 5.96 2.85
CA PHE A 84 -7.17 7.35 3.15
C PHE A 84 -5.92 8.00 3.73
N VAL A 85 -5.83 9.32 3.57
CA VAL A 85 -4.91 10.12 4.39
C VAL A 85 -5.52 10.21 5.78
N TYR A 86 -4.81 9.75 6.81
CA TYR A 86 -5.33 9.79 8.17
C TYR A 86 -5.40 11.22 8.71
N GLN A 87 -6.56 11.57 9.27
CA GLN A 87 -6.87 12.90 9.79
C GLN A 87 -7.40 12.89 11.23
N GLY A 88 -7.51 11.72 11.87
CA GLY A 88 -8.08 11.56 13.21
C GLY A 88 -7.16 11.99 14.37
N GLY A 89 -7.47 11.51 15.57
CA GLY A 89 -6.82 11.88 16.83
C GLY A 89 -5.42 11.29 17.04
N VAL A 90 -5.06 10.21 16.36
CA VAL A 90 -3.76 9.53 16.48
C VAL A 90 -2.68 10.37 15.77
N THR A 91 -1.96 11.19 16.54
CA THR A 91 -1.07 12.24 16.01
C THR A 91 0.01 11.68 15.08
N GLU A 92 0.58 10.55 15.44
CA GLU A 92 1.64 9.87 14.70
C GLU A 92 1.19 9.34 13.34
N LEU A 93 -0.11 9.19 13.11
CA LEU A 93 -0.66 8.76 11.82
C LEU A 93 -1.04 9.93 10.92
N ARG A 94 -1.15 11.15 11.44
CA ARG A 94 -1.63 12.31 10.68
C ARG A 94 -0.76 12.57 9.45
N GLY A 95 -1.41 12.80 8.31
CA GLY A 95 -0.71 13.06 7.05
C GLY A 95 -0.04 11.83 6.45
N LYS A 96 -0.32 10.62 6.93
CA LYS A 96 0.08 9.37 6.28
C LYS A 96 -1.05 8.86 5.42
N TYR A 97 -0.72 8.42 4.21
CA TYR A 97 -1.65 7.67 3.38
C TYR A 97 -1.51 6.19 3.68
N LEU A 98 -2.58 5.56 4.15
CA LEU A 98 -2.59 4.15 4.54
C LEU A 98 -3.23 3.30 3.44
N PHE A 99 -2.63 2.14 3.19
CA PHE A 99 -3.06 1.17 2.17
C PHE A 99 -2.68 -0.25 2.62
N SER A 100 -3.13 -1.28 1.90
CA SER A 100 -2.89 -2.67 2.31
C SER A 100 -2.70 -3.63 1.15
N ASP A 101 -2.10 -4.77 1.43
CA ASP A 101 -2.19 -5.97 0.58
C ASP A 101 -3.47 -6.74 0.92
N PHE A 102 -4.36 -6.89 -0.06
CA PHE A 102 -5.74 -7.33 0.12
C PHE A 102 -5.87 -8.68 0.84
N VAL A 103 -5.08 -9.67 0.42
CA VAL A 103 -5.27 -11.07 0.84
C VAL A 103 -4.67 -11.33 2.24
N PRO A 104 -3.39 -11.08 2.52
CA PRO A 104 -2.84 -11.30 3.85
C PRO A 104 -3.23 -10.20 4.84
N GLY A 105 -3.75 -9.06 4.36
CA GLY A 105 -4.10 -7.92 5.21
C GLY A 105 -2.88 -7.23 5.82
N ARG A 106 -1.74 -7.22 5.12
CA ARG A 106 -0.58 -6.40 5.51
C ARG A 106 -0.94 -4.93 5.33
N VAL A 107 -0.57 -4.09 6.29
CA VAL A 107 -0.90 -2.67 6.26
C VAL A 107 0.37 -1.86 6.07
N PHE A 108 0.30 -0.88 5.18
CA PHE A 108 1.40 -0.02 4.80
C PHE A 108 1.03 1.45 4.96
N TYR A 109 2.05 2.30 4.99
CA TYR A 109 1.87 3.73 4.78
C TYR A 109 3.00 4.35 3.95
N ALA A 110 2.68 5.50 3.37
CA ALA A 110 3.63 6.48 2.87
C ALA A 110 3.33 7.84 3.51
N ASP A 111 4.36 8.66 3.71
CA ASP A 111 4.18 10.04 4.20
C ASP A 111 3.72 10.92 3.04
N THR A 112 2.60 11.63 3.20
CA THR A 112 2.06 12.46 2.09
C THR A 112 2.98 13.61 1.69
N ARG A 113 3.95 13.99 2.53
CA ARG A 113 5.00 14.96 2.21
C ARG A 113 6.06 14.43 1.24
N GLU A 114 6.05 13.14 0.96
CA GLU A 114 6.91 12.50 -0.06
C GLU A 114 6.12 12.15 -1.32
N MET A 115 4.78 12.21 -1.27
CA MET A 115 3.89 11.75 -2.34
C MET A 115 3.55 12.88 -3.30
N HIS A 116 4.48 13.23 -4.18
CA HIS A 116 4.33 14.35 -5.13
C HIS A 116 4.59 13.93 -6.56
N LEU A 117 3.72 14.33 -7.49
CA LEU A 117 3.93 14.12 -8.93
C LEU A 117 5.27 14.66 -9.42
N GLY A 118 5.94 13.89 -10.28
CA GLY A 118 7.26 14.22 -10.83
C GLY A 118 8.41 14.13 -9.82
N GLY A 119 8.12 13.82 -8.55
CA GLY A 119 9.09 13.55 -7.51
C GLY A 119 9.66 12.14 -7.57
N LYS A 120 10.53 11.83 -6.60
CA LYS A 120 10.91 10.44 -6.33
C LYS A 120 9.71 9.69 -5.73
N LEU A 121 9.65 8.38 -5.95
CA LEU A 121 8.69 7.53 -5.25
C LEU A 121 8.83 7.71 -3.73
N ALA A 122 7.70 7.89 -3.06
CA ALA A 122 7.64 7.96 -1.62
C ALA A 122 8.04 6.63 -0.99
N THR A 123 8.67 6.69 0.18
CA THR A 123 9.09 5.48 0.89
C THR A 123 7.86 4.74 1.43
N VAL A 124 7.79 3.43 1.16
CA VAL A 124 6.75 2.56 1.70
C VAL A 124 7.24 1.92 3.00
N TYR A 125 6.40 1.99 4.02
CA TYR A 125 6.65 1.37 5.31
C TYR A 125 5.54 0.38 5.65
N GLU A 126 5.91 -0.82 6.11
CA GLU A 126 4.96 -1.79 6.66
C GLU A 126 4.71 -1.52 8.16
N LEU A 127 3.45 -1.59 8.56
CA LEU A 127 3.01 -1.35 9.93
C LEU A 127 2.81 -2.69 10.63
N ALA A 128 3.42 -2.84 11.81
CA ALA A 128 3.13 -3.96 12.69
C ALA A 128 1.80 -3.72 13.43
N LEU A 129 1.06 -4.78 13.72
CA LEU A 129 -0.26 -4.70 14.36
C LEU A 129 -0.20 -5.25 15.77
N PHE A 130 -0.89 -4.59 16.70
CA PHE A 130 -0.94 -4.93 18.11
C PHE A 130 -2.38 -4.91 18.59
N THR A 131 -2.70 -5.70 19.60
CA THR A 131 -3.97 -5.53 20.33
C THR A 131 -3.88 -4.33 21.28
N ASP A 132 -5.01 -3.89 21.80
CA ASP A 132 -5.11 -2.92 22.91
C ASP A 132 -4.33 -3.32 24.18
N LYS A 133 -3.96 -4.61 24.30
CA LYS A 133 -3.10 -5.15 25.36
C LYS A 133 -1.61 -5.18 24.99
N GLY A 134 -1.24 -4.61 23.84
CA GLY A 134 0.14 -4.57 23.36
C GLY A 134 0.66 -5.91 22.82
N GLN A 135 -0.20 -6.86 22.47
CA GLN A 135 0.22 -8.14 21.89
C GLN A 135 0.40 -7.98 20.37
N LEU A 136 1.59 -8.29 19.85
CA LEU A 136 1.83 -8.34 18.39
C LEU A 136 0.92 -9.39 17.73
N VAL A 137 0.23 -8.98 16.67
CA VAL A 137 -0.70 -9.80 15.90
C VAL A 137 -0.56 -9.54 14.39
N THR A 138 -1.14 -10.42 13.57
CA THR A 138 -1.39 -10.19 12.15
C THR A 138 -2.89 -10.13 11.87
N MET A 139 -3.28 -9.53 10.74
CA MET A 139 -4.69 -9.58 10.34
C MET A 139 -5.18 -11.01 10.09
N GLN A 140 -4.30 -11.92 9.68
CA GLN A 140 -4.67 -13.33 9.51
C GLN A 140 -5.02 -14.00 10.85
N GLN A 141 -4.28 -13.69 11.92
CA GLN A 141 -4.58 -14.18 13.26
C GLN A 141 -5.91 -13.61 13.78
N LEU A 142 -6.15 -12.31 13.59
CA LEU A 142 -7.40 -11.65 14.00
C LEU A 142 -8.60 -12.13 13.18
N ALA A 143 -8.39 -12.38 11.88
CA ALA A 143 -9.39 -12.88 10.96
C ALA A 143 -9.70 -14.37 11.17
N GLY A 144 -8.73 -15.15 11.67
CA GLY A 144 -8.80 -16.61 11.68
C GLY A 144 -8.71 -17.22 10.28
N SER A 145 -8.10 -16.52 9.31
CA SER A 145 -8.05 -16.91 7.90
C SER A 145 -6.76 -16.42 7.26
N SER A 146 -6.16 -17.24 6.37
CA SER A 146 -5.02 -16.81 5.54
C SER A 146 -5.42 -15.78 4.49
N ARG A 147 -6.70 -15.74 4.11
CA ARG A 147 -7.31 -14.77 3.19
C ARG A 147 -8.23 -13.84 3.99
N VAL A 148 -7.71 -12.67 4.35
CA VAL A 148 -8.36 -11.64 5.15
C VAL A 148 -9.33 -10.82 4.30
N ASP A 149 -8.97 -10.53 3.04
CA ASP A 149 -9.71 -9.62 2.15
C ASP A 149 -9.94 -8.26 2.86
N LEU A 150 -8.84 -7.62 3.29
CA LEU A 150 -8.84 -6.43 4.16
C LEU A 150 -9.37 -5.17 3.46
N ARG A 151 -10.10 -4.33 4.19
CA ARG A 151 -10.56 -3.01 3.74
C ARG A 151 -10.38 -1.95 4.83
N PHE A 152 -10.34 -0.68 4.42
CA PHE A 152 -10.33 0.47 5.32
C PHE A 152 -11.67 1.20 5.32
N GLY A 153 -11.96 1.88 6.43
CA GLY A 153 -13.03 2.86 6.56
C GLY A 153 -12.65 3.96 7.54
N THR A 154 -13.34 5.10 7.48
CA THR A 154 -13.16 6.20 8.45
C THR A 154 -14.50 6.66 9.01
N ASP A 155 -14.53 7.14 10.26
CA ASP A 155 -15.69 7.83 10.82
C ASP A 155 -15.67 9.33 10.49
N SER A 156 -16.72 10.06 10.88
CA SER A 156 -16.84 11.52 10.66
C SER A 156 -15.80 12.36 11.41
N ARG A 157 -15.03 11.76 12.32
CA ARG A 157 -13.91 12.41 13.02
C ARG A 157 -12.55 12.03 12.40
N GLY A 158 -12.54 11.27 11.31
CA GLY A 158 -11.32 10.81 10.65
C GLY A 158 -10.63 9.66 11.37
N GLU A 159 -11.30 9.00 12.32
CA GLU A 159 -10.77 7.79 12.96
C GLU A 159 -10.79 6.62 11.99
N LEU A 160 -9.75 5.78 12.04
CA LEU A 160 -9.54 4.71 11.09
C LEU A 160 -10.09 3.39 11.61
N TYR A 161 -10.67 2.63 10.69
CA TYR A 161 -11.22 1.31 10.92
C TYR A 161 -10.68 0.36 9.87
N VAL A 162 -10.43 -0.88 10.27
CA VAL A 162 -10.06 -1.98 9.37
C VAL A 162 -11.13 -3.06 9.42
N LEU A 163 -11.51 -3.58 8.26
CA LEU A 163 -12.54 -4.60 8.11
C LEU A 163 -11.94 -5.85 7.45
N SER A 164 -12.25 -7.02 8.01
CA SER A 164 -11.96 -8.32 7.39
C SER A 164 -13.23 -8.90 6.81
N LYS A 165 -13.24 -9.20 5.51
CA LYS A 165 -14.35 -9.93 4.90
C LYS A 165 -14.40 -11.38 5.39
N ALA A 166 -13.26 -11.95 5.76
CA ALA A 166 -13.15 -13.35 6.16
C ALA A 166 -14.03 -13.72 7.35
N ASN A 167 -14.18 -12.80 8.31
CA ASN A 167 -14.99 -13.02 9.52
C ASN A 167 -16.00 -11.89 9.80
N GLY A 168 -16.13 -10.92 8.90
CA GLY A 168 -17.08 -9.80 9.02
C GLY A 168 -16.78 -8.82 10.15
N LYS A 169 -15.62 -8.92 10.81
CA LYS A 169 -15.26 -8.03 11.91
C LYS A 169 -14.68 -6.71 11.42
N ILE A 170 -14.95 -5.68 12.22
CA ILE A 170 -14.39 -4.35 12.09
C ILE A 170 -13.62 -4.07 13.37
N TRP A 171 -12.40 -3.56 13.23
CA TRP A 171 -11.60 -3.10 14.34
C TRP A 171 -11.33 -1.61 14.21
N LYS A 172 -11.34 -0.90 15.33
CA LYS A 172 -10.92 0.50 15.37
C LYS A 172 -9.41 0.58 15.61
N VAL A 173 -8.75 1.47 14.89
CA VAL A 173 -7.37 1.90 15.16
C VAL A 173 -7.40 2.94 16.27
N ILE A 174 -6.79 2.63 17.42
CA ILE A 174 -6.89 3.49 18.62
C ILE A 174 -5.61 4.26 18.96
N GLY A 175 -4.47 3.91 18.36
CA GLY A 175 -3.20 4.54 18.70
C GLY A 175 -2.01 3.98 17.93
N THR A 176 -0.82 4.42 18.34
CA THR A 176 0.46 3.89 17.88
C THR A 176 1.33 3.48 19.06
N THR A 177 1.97 2.32 19.01
CA THR A 177 3.00 1.92 20.00
C THR A 177 4.41 2.09 19.44
N GLY A 178 5.38 2.41 20.31
CA GLY A 178 6.77 2.71 19.92
C GLY A 178 7.03 4.21 19.72
N ARG A 179 8.20 4.70 20.16
CA ARG A 179 8.63 6.09 19.91
C ARG A 179 9.24 6.19 18.51
N TRP A 180 8.83 7.20 17.74
CA TRP A 180 9.59 7.69 16.59
C TRP A 180 10.96 8.18 17.06
N ARG A 181 12.03 7.39 16.93
CA ARG A 181 13.39 7.93 17.07
C ARG A 181 13.82 8.47 15.70
N HIS A 182 14.23 9.74 15.66
CA HIS A 182 14.76 10.44 14.48
C HIS A 182 16.13 9.90 14.02
N HIS A 183 16.28 8.58 13.91
CA HIS A 183 17.38 7.94 13.18
C HIS A 183 16.78 7.11 12.06
N HIS A 184 17.53 7.00 10.97
CA HIS A 184 17.10 6.64 9.61
C HIS A 184 16.40 5.28 9.42
N ASP A 185 16.03 4.53 10.46
CA ASP A 185 15.77 3.10 10.30
C ASP A 185 14.73 2.44 11.23
N ASP A 186 13.95 3.18 12.04
CA ASP A 186 12.86 2.52 12.80
C ASP A 186 11.68 3.46 13.07
N ARG A 187 10.77 3.55 12.09
CA ARG A 187 9.57 4.39 12.11
C ARG A 187 8.29 3.54 12.17
N ARG A 188 8.30 2.58 13.11
CA ARG A 188 7.15 1.70 13.40
C ARG A 188 6.04 2.53 14.02
N VAL A 189 4.97 2.71 13.27
CA VAL A 189 3.66 2.95 13.87
C VAL A 189 3.01 1.58 14.01
N ASN A 190 2.41 1.36 15.16
CA ASN A 190 1.86 0.07 15.52
C ASN A 190 0.38 0.22 15.79
N PHE A 191 -0.48 -0.41 14.99
CA PHE A 191 -1.91 -0.30 15.21
C PHE A 191 -2.31 -0.96 16.52
N GLU A 192 -3.09 -0.29 17.36
CA GLU A 192 -3.88 -0.98 18.37
C GLU A 192 -5.31 -1.17 17.83
N VAL A 193 -5.79 -2.41 17.85
CA VAL A 193 -7.13 -2.77 17.37
C VAL A 193 -8.00 -3.29 18.51
N SER A 194 -9.22 -2.73 18.64
CA SER A 194 -10.29 -3.18 19.55
C SER A 194 -11.52 -3.65 18.80
#